data_AF-A0AAN0LVN2-F1
#
_entry.id   AF-A0AAN0LVN2-F1
#
_cell.length_a   1.000
_cell.length_b   1.000
_cell.length_c   1.000
_cell.angle_alpha   90.00
_cell.angle_beta   90.00
_cell.angle_gamma   90.00
#
_symmetry.space_group_name_H-M   'P 1'
#
loop_
_entity.id
_entity.type
_entity.pdbx_description
1 polymer ?
#
loop_
_entity_poly.entity_id
_entity_poly.type
_entity_poly.pdbx_seq_one_letter_code
_entity_poly.pdbx_strand_id
1 'polypeptide(L)'
;MLTANAKLATHDPLENFATPIFQYTTNHIDHLRTIDQRFNRIFDQYGFVERPTINDPFDAIVSTIIGQLISVKAADSIYARYQDAYSGYYAVANDSVENLKQIGLTNNKAKAIHAIATQIKLKKLNLARLDSLDDIDLIKSLVALPVLVIGVHA
;
A
#
# COMPACT_ATOMS: atom_id res chain seq x y z
N MET A 1 -5.48 32.47 -23.47
CA MET A 1 -4.74 31.80 -24.56
C MET A 1 -3.27 31.80 -24.18
N LEU A 2 -2.67 30.60 -24.18
CA LEU A 2 -1.28 30.24 -23.87
C LEU A 2 -0.84 30.44 -22.39
N THR A 3 -0.20 29.49 -21.73
CA THR A 3 0.72 28.47 -22.26
C THR A 3 0.54 27.13 -21.53
N ALA A 4 0.45 26.06 -22.31
CA ALA A 4 0.57 24.69 -21.85
C ALA A 4 1.94 24.50 -21.19
N ASN A 5 1.96 24.20 -19.90
CA ASN A 5 3.17 23.68 -19.27
C ASN A 5 3.28 22.21 -19.65
N ALA A 6 4.36 21.89 -20.36
CA ALA A 6 4.72 20.56 -20.76
C ALA A 6 4.69 19.63 -19.54
N LYS A 7 3.70 18.73 -19.53
CA LYS A 7 3.65 17.59 -18.64
C LYS A 7 4.93 16.80 -18.93
N LEU A 8 5.94 16.96 -18.09
CA LEU A 8 7.07 16.04 -18.05
C LEU A 8 6.42 14.67 -17.84
N ALA A 9 6.39 13.86 -18.89
CA ALA A 9 5.92 12.49 -18.85
C ALA A 9 6.95 11.67 -18.07
N THR A 10 7.04 11.91 -16.77
CA THR A 10 7.55 10.94 -15.83
C THR A 10 6.45 9.91 -15.72
N HIS A 11 6.61 8.80 -16.43
CA HIS A 11 5.78 7.61 -16.23
C HIS A 11 5.93 7.25 -14.75
N ASP A 12 5.00 7.71 -13.92
CA ASP A 12 5.01 7.40 -12.51
C ASP A 12 4.75 5.89 -12.45
N PRO A 13 5.69 5.07 -11.93
CA PRO A 13 5.49 3.63 -11.84
C PRO A 13 4.24 3.28 -11.02
N LEU A 14 3.70 4.25 -10.25
CA LEU A 14 2.45 4.12 -9.52
C LEU A 14 1.18 4.41 -10.35
N GLU A 15 1.27 4.87 -11.61
CA GLU A 15 0.09 5.08 -12.48
C GLU A 15 -0.74 3.81 -12.69
N ASN A 16 -0.11 2.65 -12.53
CA ASN A 16 -0.76 1.35 -12.64
C ASN A 16 -1.52 0.93 -11.35
N PHE A 17 -1.40 1.69 -10.26
CA PHE A 17 -2.24 1.43 -9.09
C PHE A 17 -3.65 1.96 -9.34
N ALA A 18 -4.60 1.08 -9.05
CA ALA A 18 -6.02 1.28 -9.17
C ALA A 18 -6.45 2.66 -8.65
N THR A 19 -7.18 3.38 -9.50
CA THR A 19 -8.21 4.33 -9.07
C THR A 19 -8.98 3.71 -7.89
N PRO A 20 -9.07 4.38 -6.72
CA PRO A 20 -9.07 5.84 -6.55
C PRO A 20 -7.72 6.48 -6.19
N ILE A 21 -7.59 7.77 -6.51
CA ILE A 21 -6.55 8.66 -5.99
C ILE A 21 -7.03 9.29 -4.69
N PHE A 22 -6.14 9.41 -3.71
CA PHE A 22 -6.39 10.06 -2.43
C PHE A 22 -6.86 11.50 -2.64
N GLN A 23 -7.99 11.85 -2.03
CA GLN A 23 -8.60 13.18 -2.16
C GLN A 23 -8.12 14.08 -1.03
N TYR A 24 -7.32 15.09 -1.38
CA TYR A 24 -6.87 16.09 -0.42
C TYR A 24 -7.93 17.17 -0.19
N THR A 25 -8.06 17.63 1.05
CA THR A 25 -8.80 18.86 1.38
C THR A 25 -7.85 20.05 1.44
N THR A 26 -8.31 21.23 1.02
CA THR A 26 -7.49 22.45 1.06
C THR A 26 -7.19 22.91 2.48
N ASN A 27 -8.06 22.61 3.45
CA ASN A 27 -7.93 23.03 4.85
C ASN A 27 -6.57 22.65 5.47
N HIS A 28 -6.09 21.42 5.22
CA HIS A 28 -4.80 20.97 5.77
C HIS A 28 -3.63 21.64 5.07
N ILE A 29 -3.75 21.89 3.76
CA ILE A 29 -2.73 22.62 2.99
C ILE A 29 -2.63 24.05 3.50
N ASP A 30 -3.75 24.76 3.61
CA ASP A 30 -3.79 26.15 4.07
C ASP A 30 -3.18 26.27 5.48
N HIS A 31 -3.46 25.32 6.36
CA HIS A 31 -2.82 25.27 7.68
C HIS A 31 -1.30 25.07 7.61
N LEU A 32 -0.80 24.13 6.79
CA LEU A 32 0.65 23.94 6.62
C LEU A 32 1.33 25.17 6.01
N ARG A 33 0.62 25.89 5.13
CA ARG A 33 1.12 27.12 4.49
C ARG A 33 1.33 28.27 5.47
N THR A 34 0.59 28.32 6.59
CA THR A 34 0.80 29.32 7.64
C THR A 34 1.96 28.97 8.57
N ILE A 35 2.31 27.68 8.69
CA ILE A 35 3.35 27.19 9.60
C ILE A 35 4.75 27.29 8.98
N ASP A 36 4.92 26.91 7.70
CA ASP A 36 6.26 26.79 7.10
C ASP A 36 6.34 27.38 5.68
N GLN A 37 7.12 28.45 5.53
CA GLN A 37 7.35 29.09 4.23
C GLN A 37 8.10 28.18 3.23
N ARG A 38 8.86 27.18 3.71
CA ARG A 38 9.50 26.18 2.84
C ARG A 38 8.46 25.28 2.19
N PHE A 39 7.40 24.93 2.92
CA PHE A 39 6.29 24.17 2.36
C PHE A 39 5.59 24.96 1.25
N ASN A 40 5.39 26.28 1.42
CA ASN A 40 4.81 27.14 0.36
C ASN A 40 5.60 27.04 -0.93
N ARG A 41 6.93 27.16 -0.87
CA ARG A 41 7.78 27.06 -2.07
C ARG A 41 7.67 25.71 -2.76
N ILE A 42 7.65 24.62 -2.00
CA ILE A 42 7.51 23.27 -2.55
C ILE A 42 6.12 23.09 -3.17
N PHE A 43 5.06 23.49 -2.47
CA PHE A 43 3.69 23.34 -2.95
C PHE A 43 3.41 24.22 -4.16
N ASP A 44 3.92 25.45 -4.21
CA ASP A 44 3.76 26.34 -5.37
C ASP A 44 4.48 25.79 -6.61
N GLN A 45 5.54 24.99 -6.42
CA GLN A 45 6.29 24.36 -7.50
C GLN A 45 5.66 23.04 -7.98
N TYR A 46 5.19 22.19 -7.07
CA TYR A 46 4.81 20.80 -7.37
C TYR A 46 3.31 20.50 -7.20
N GLY A 47 2.56 21.34 -6.48
CA GLY A 47 1.14 21.15 -6.23
C GLY A 47 0.81 19.94 -5.35
N PHE A 48 -0.36 19.36 -5.57
CA PHE A 48 -0.79 18.13 -4.90
C PHE A 48 -0.02 16.92 -5.41
N VAL A 49 0.37 16.04 -4.49
CA VAL A 49 0.91 14.73 -4.83
C VAL A 49 -0.23 13.81 -5.18
N GLU A 50 -0.20 13.16 -6.35
CA GLU A 50 -1.13 12.10 -6.67
C GLU A 50 -0.74 10.83 -5.90
N ARG A 51 -1.65 10.32 -5.07
CA ARG A 51 -1.41 9.10 -4.29
C ARG A 51 -2.51 8.07 -4.59
N PRO A 52 -2.20 6.98 -5.30
CA PRO A 52 -3.13 5.88 -5.46
C PRO A 52 -3.52 5.25 -4.12
N THR A 53 -4.75 4.75 -4.06
CA THR A 53 -5.30 4.09 -2.87
C THR A 53 -5.76 2.68 -3.20
N ILE A 54 -5.48 1.75 -2.29
CA ILE A 54 -6.04 0.39 -2.34
C ILE A 54 -7.16 0.35 -1.31
N ASN A 55 -8.40 0.20 -1.79
CA ASN A 55 -9.58 0.26 -0.93
C ASN A 55 -9.73 -0.96 -0.02
N ASP A 56 -9.35 -2.15 -0.50
CA ASP A 56 -9.41 -3.36 0.30
C ASP A 56 -8.22 -3.40 1.28
N PRO A 57 -8.45 -3.43 2.60
CA PRO A 57 -7.35 -3.41 3.57
C PRO A 57 -6.44 -4.63 3.49
N PHE A 58 -6.97 -5.79 3.07
CA PHE A 58 -6.14 -6.98 2.91
C PHE A 58 -5.21 -6.83 1.70
N ASP A 59 -5.73 -6.38 0.56
CA ASP A 59 -4.92 -6.12 -0.63
C ASP A 59 -3.87 -5.02 -0.39
N ALA A 60 -4.20 -4.01 0.42
CA ALA A 60 -3.25 -2.96 0.83
C ALA A 60 -2.09 -3.54 1.65
N ILE A 61 -2.39 -4.46 2.57
CA ILE A 61 -1.36 -5.19 3.35
C ILE A 61 -0.53 -6.08 2.40
N VAL A 62 -1.16 -6.80 1.48
CA VAL A 62 -0.46 -7.66 0.51
C VAL A 62 0.50 -6.85 -0.37
N SER A 63 0.03 -5.74 -0.94
CA SER A 63 0.85 -4.82 -1.74
C SER A 63 2.05 -4.30 -0.94
N THR A 64 1.81 -3.91 0.32
CA THR A 64 2.87 -3.48 1.25
C THR A 64 3.92 -4.57 1.44
N ILE A 65 3.51 -5.81 1.71
CA ILE A 65 4.43 -6.96 1.91
C ILE A 65 5.20 -7.27 0.63
N ILE A 66 4.54 -7.21 -0.53
CA ILE A 66 5.17 -7.42 -1.83
C ILE A 66 6.27 -6.38 -2.07
N GLY A 67 6.00 -5.10 -1.79
CA GLY A 67 6.94 -4.00 -2.01
C GLY A 67 8.19 -4.01 -1.12
N GLN A 68 8.21 -4.77 -0.02
CA GLN A 68 9.36 -4.79 0.89
C GLN A 68 10.66 -5.25 0.22
N LEU A 69 11.75 -4.50 0.40
CA LEU A 69 13.12 -4.84 -0.01
C LEU A 69 13.30 -5.18 -1.51
N ILE A 70 12.45 -4.65 -2.39
CA ILE A 70 12.59 -4.80 -3.85
C ILE A 70 12.31 -3.47 -4.56
N SER A 71 12.65 -3.38 -5.84
CA SER A 71 12.33 -2.19 -6.64
C SER A 71 10.83 -2.08 -6.88
N VAL A 72 10.35 -0.86 -7.12
CA VAL A 72 8.94 -0.58 -7.46
C VAL A 72 8.50 -1.44 -8.65
N LYS A 73 9.27 -1.43 -9.75
CA LYS A 73 8.99 -2.24 -10.95
C LYS A 73 8.85 -3.74 -10.67
N ALA A 74 9.66 -4.29 -9.75
CA ALA A 74 9.57 -5.69 -9.36
C ALA A 74 8.31 -5.95 -8.52
N ALA A 75 8.00 -5.04 -7.60
CA ALA A 75 6.77 -5.08 -6.80
C ALA A 75 5.52 -5.03 -7.69
N ASP A 76 5.48 -4.12 -8.66
CA ASP A 76 4.36 -3.97 -9.59
C ASP A 76 4.15 -5.25 -10.39
N SER A 77 5.22 -5.85 -10.90
CA SER A 77 5.16 -7.08 -11.69
C SER A 77 4.64 -8.26 -10.85
N ILE A 78 5.01 -8.33 -9.57
CA ILE A 78 4.52 -9.39 -8.65
C ILE A 78 3.07 -9.11 -8.25
N TYR A 79 2.72 -7.86 -7.97
CA TYR A 79 1.38 -7.46 -7.57
C TYR A 79 0.35 -7.67 -8.70
N ALA A 80 0.72 -7.40 -9.96
CA ALA A 80 -0.13 -7.71 -11.11
C ALA A 80 -0.45 -9.21 -11.18
N ARG A 81 0.57 -10.09 -11.06
CA ARG A 81 0.35 -11.55 -11.01
C ARG A 81 -0.48 -11.98 -9.81
N TYR A 82 -0.35 -11.29 -8.68
CA TYR A 82 -1.19 -11.54 -7.51
C TYR A 82 -2.67 -11.22 -7.79
N GLN A 83 -2.95 -10.06 -8.39
CA GLN A 83 -4.30 -9.65 -8.76
C GLN A 83 -4.93 -10.57 -9.81
N ASP A 84 -4.13 -11.08 -10.76
CA ASP A 84 -4.58 -12.06 -11.76
C ASP A 84 -4.91 -13.42 -11.12
N ALA A 85 -4.19 -13.82 -10.08
CA ALA A 85 -4.29 -15.14 -9.45
C ALA A 85 -5.33 -15.20 -8.31
N TYR A 86 -5.55 -14.11 -7.59
CA TYR A 86 -6.31 -14.13 -6.33
C TYR A 86 -7.32 -12.99 -6.23
N SER A 87 -8.57 -13.34 -5.93
CA SER A 87 -9.63 -12.41 -5.59
C SER A 87 -9.90 -12.44 -4.07
N GLY A 88 -9.17 -11.62 -3.32
CA GLY A 88 -9.33 -11.44 -1.87
C GLY A 88 -8.79 -12.56 -0.99
N TYR A 89 -8.91 -12.38 0.34
CA TYR A 89 -8.27 -13.26 1.31
C TYR A 89 -8.77 -14.70 1.32
N TYR A 90 -10.02 -14.97 0.92
CA TYR A 90 -10.56 -16.33 0.88
C TYR A 90 -9.85 -17.19 -0.17
N ALA A 91 -9.52 -16.62 -1.34
CA ALA A 91 -8.79 -17.34 -2.38
C ALA A 91 -7.37 -17.69 -1.89
N VAL A 92 -6.68 -16.70 -1.31
CA VAL A 92 -5.33 -16.86 -0.75
C VAL A 92 -5.30 -17.91 0.38
N ALA A 93 -6.27 -17.88 1.29
CA ALA A 93 -6.32 -18.79 2.46
C ALA A 93 -6.79 -20.22 2.13
N ASN A 94 -7.23 -20.47 0.89
CA ASN A 94 -7.59 -21.79 0.39
C ASN A 94 -6.53 -22.39 -0.54
N ASP A 95 -5.45 -21.65 -0.82
CA ASP A 95 -4.37 -22.08 -1.70
C ASP A 95 -3.11 -22.47 -0.88
N SER A 96 -2.11 -23.01 -1.56
CA SER A 96 -0.83 -23.39 -0.96
C SER A 96 0.19 -22.25 -0.97
N VAL A 97 1.08 -22.24 0.03
CA VAL A 97 2.24 -21.34 0.07
C VAL A 97 3.12 -21.53 -1.17
N GLU A 98 3.19 -22.75 -1.70
CA GLU A 98 3.91 -23.09 -2.92
C GLU A 98 3.37 -22.36 -4.14
N ASN A 99 2.05 -22.27 -4.31
CA ASN A 99 1.41 -21.52 -5.40
C ASN A 99 1.63 -20.01 -5.25
N LEU A 100 1.56 -19.49 -4.02
CA LEU A 100 1.93 -18.10 -3.74
C LEU A 100 3.40 -17.81 -4.09
N LYS A 101 4.31 -18.78 -4.00
CA LYS A 101 5.70 -18.58 -4.46
C LYS A 101 5.80 -18.51 -5.98
N GLN A 102 4.94 -19.22 -6.71
CA GLN A 102 4.96 -19.21 -8.19
C GLN A 102 4.64 -17.85 -8.79
N ILE A 103 3.92 -16.97 -8.07
CA ILE A 103 3.70 -15.58 -8.50
C ILE A 103 4.94 -14.68 -8.26
N GLY A 104 6.06 -15.22 -7.78
CA GLY A 104 7.32 -14.51 -7.61
C GLY A 104 7.57 -13.98 -6.20
N LEU A 105 6.84 -14.49 -5.20
CA LEU A 105 7.07 -14.17 -3.79
C LEU A 105 8.26 -14.97 -3.24
N THR A 106 9.02 -14.35 -2.34
CA THR A 106 9.93 -15.11 -1.48
C THR A 106 9.14 -16.02 -0.54
N ASN A 107 9.78 -17.06 -0.03
CA ASN A 107 9.15 -17.98 0.93
C ASN A 107 8.57 -17.25 2.16
N ASN A 108 9.27 -16.24 2.66
CA ASN A 108 8.81 -15.47 3.83
C ASN A 108 7.56 -14.64 3.49
N LYS A 109 7.55 -13.95 2.33
CA LYS A 109 6.39 -13.17 1.88
C LYS A 109 5.18 -14.06 1.61
N ALA A 110 5.37 -15.21 0.96
CA ALA A 110 4.30 -16.17 0.71
C ALA A 110 3.69 -16.72 2.01
N LYS A 111 4.52 -17.15 2.96
CA LYS A 111 4.06 -17.61 4.29
C LYS A 111 3.31 -16.52 5.05
N ALA A 112 3.83 -15.30 5.01
CA ALA A 112 3.23 -14.13 5.65
C ALA A 112 1.82 -13.84 5.11
N ILE A 113 1.70 -13.67 3.78
CA ILE A 113 0.43 -13.37 3.11
C ILE A 113 -0.59 -14.50 3.37
N HIS A 114 -0.17 -15.76 3.22
CA HIS A 114 -1.02 -16.91 3.53
C HIS A 114 -1.47 -16.95 5.00
N ALA A 115 -0.57 -16.66 5.95
CA ALA A 115 -0.88 -16.64 7.37
C ALA A 115 -1.90 -15.54 7.73
N ILE A 116 -1.72 -14.32 7.19
CA ILE A 116 -2.67 -13.22 7.37
C ILE A 116 -4.04 -13.59 6.81
N ALA A 117 -4.08 -14.09 5.57
CA ALA A 117 -5.32 -14.53 4.94
C ALA A 117 -6.04 -15.62 5.78
N THR A 118 -5.27 -16.57 6.32
CA THR A 118 -5.78 -17.62 7.19
C THR A 118 -6.33 -17.06 8.50
N GLN A 119 -5.65 -16.10 9.14
CA GLN A 119 -6.13 -15.46 10.36
C GLN A 119 -7.43 -14.68 10.15
N ILE A 120 -7.58 -14.01 9.00
CA ILE A 120 -8.82 -13.32 8.62
C ILE A 120 -9.95 -14.35 8.40
N LYS A 121 -9.69 -15.39 7.62
CA LYS A 121 -10.65 -16.49 7.38
C LYS A 121 -11.11 -17.16 8.68
N LEU A 122 -10.20 -17.34 9.64
CA LEU A 122 -10.49 -17.89 10.96
C LEU A 122 -11.08 -16.88 11.95
N LYS A 123 -11.36 -15.63 11.51
CA LYS A 123 -11.87 -14.53 12.34
C LYS A 123 -10.97 -14.15 13.53
N LYS A 124 -9.69 -14.52 13.47
CA LYS A 124 -8.67 -14.16 14.48
C LYS A 124 -8.10 -12.76 14.24
N LEU A 125 -8.15 -12.30 12.99
CA LEU A 125 -7.82 -10.93 12.58
C LEU A 125 -9.06 -10.32 11.92
N ASN A 126 -9.50 -9.17 12.40
CA ASN A 126 -10.63 -8.43 11.82
C ASN A 126 -10.15 -7.10 11.28
N LEU A 127 -9.92 -7.02 9.97
CA LEU A 127 -9.46 -5.80 9.32
C LEU A 127 -10.53 -4.69 9.33
N ALA A 128 -11.82 -5.02 9.38
CA ALA A 128 -12.88 -4.03 9.45
C ALA A 128 -12.91 -3.26 10.77
N ARG A 129 -12.24 -3.76 11.82
CA ARG A 129 -12.08 -3.03 13.08
C ARG A 129 -10.97 -1.98 13.02
N LEU A 130 -10.06 -2.03 12.04
CA LEU A 130 -8.90 -1.14 11.99
C LEU A 130 -9.33 0.32 11.86
N ASP A 131 -10.40 0.60 11.12
CA ASP A 131 -10.94 1.96 10.92
C ASP A 131 -11.52 2.59 12.19
N SER A 132 -11.75 1.79 13.24
CA SER A 132 -12.31 2.24 14.51
C SER A 132 -11.29 2.38 15.63
N LEU A 133 -10.03 2.01 15.38
CA LEU A 133 -8.96 2.09 16.37
C LEU A 133 -8.31 3.47 16.35
N ASP A 134 -7.81 3.90 17.51
CA ASP A 134 -6.86 5.01 17.55
C ASP A 134 -5.49 4.59 16.98
N ASP A 135 -4.63 5.56 16.70
CA ASP A 135 -3.32 5.32 16.09
C ASP A 135 -2.47 4.32 16.90
N ILE A 136 -2.53 4.38 18.23
CA ILE A 136 -1.71 3.54 19.11
C ILE A 136 -2.13 2.09 19.00
N ASP A 137 -3.44 1.83 19.09
CA ASP A 137 -3.99 0.48 19.04
C ASP A 137 -3.99 -0.08 17.62
N LEU A 138 -4.11 0.78 16.60
CA LEU A 138 -3.91 0.42 15.20
C LEU A 138 -2.47 -0.06 14.97
N ILE A 139 -1.47 0.70 15.42
CA ILE A 139 -0.05 0.33 15.30
C ILE A 139 0.22 -0.99 16.01
N LYS A 140 -0.24 -1.16 17.25
CA LYS A 140 -0.07 -2.44 17.99
C LYS A 140 -0.68 -3.61 17.22
N SER A 141 -1.87 -3.43 16.66
CA SER A 141 -2.58 -4.46 15.90
C SER A 141 -1.82 -4.85 14.62
N LEU A 142 -1.27 -3.87 13.91
CA LEU A 142 -0.49 -4.10 12.69
C LEU A 142 0.88 -4.71 12.99
N VAL A 143 1.58 -4.28 14.03
CA VAL A 143 2.90 -4.82 14.43
C VAL A 143 2.79 -6.28 14.89
N ALA A 144 1.65 -6.68 15.46
CA ALA A 144 1.38 -8.07 15.82
C ALA A 144 1.22 -8.99 14.59
N LEU A 145 1.06 -8.44 13.38
CA LEU A 145 1.03 -9.25 12.17
C LEU A 145 2.39 -9.89 11.91
N PRO A 146 2.45 -11.10 11.33
CA PRO A 146 3.68 -11.90 11.18
C PRO A 146 4.84 -11.28 10.36
N VAL A 147 4.74 -10.02 9.94
CA VAL A 147 5.51 -9.43 8.84
C VAL A 147 6.20 -8.12 9.18
N LEU A 148 5.83 -7.42 10.27
CA LEU A 148 6.28 -6.04 10.47
C LEU A 148 7.67 -5.88 11.12
N VAL A 149 8.42 -6.96 11.33
CA VAL A 149 9.70 -6.93 12.08
C VAL A 149 10.96 -7.07 11.19
N ILE A 150 10.84 -7.18 9.87
CA ILE A 150 12.01 -7.47 9.01
C ILE A 150 12.71 -6.19 8.48
N GLY A 151 12.90 -5.18 9.33
CA GLY A 151 13.51 -3.91 8.91
C GLY A 151 14.22 -3.06 9.96
N VAL A 152 14.31 -3.50 11.23
CA VAL A 152 14.91 -2.66 12.30
C VAL A 152 16.35 -3.04 12.66
N HIS A 153 16.93 -4.08 12.04
CA HIS A 153 18.33 -4.43 12.24
C HIS A 153 18.99 -4.86 10.93
N ALA A 154 19.68 -3.92 10.29
CA ALA A 154 20.82 -4.14 9.40
C ALA A 154 21.75 -2.93 9.52
#